data_AF-A0A5F9D4F2-F1
#
_entry.id   AF-A0A5F9D4F2-F1
#
_cell.length_a   1.000
_cell.length_b   1.000
_cell.length_c   1.000
_cell.angle_alpha   90.00
_cell.angle_beta   90.00
_cell.angle_gamma   90.00
#
_symmetry.space_group_name_H-M   'P 1'
#
loop_
_entity.id
_entity.type
_entity.pdbx_description
1 polymer ?
#
loop_
_entity_poly.entity_id
_entity_poly.type
_entity_poly.pdbx_seq_one_letter_code
_entity_poly.pdbx_strand_id
1 'polypeptide(L)' 'MFGRLTLPQLLFASILGIAGGIYIYQPIFEQYSREQKELKEKVKWAQESQEKKS' A
#
# COMPACT_ATOMS: atom_id res chain seq x y z
N MET A 1 -10.05 -21.01 -27.20
CA MET A 1 -10.28 -19.92 -28.18
C MET A 1 -10.04 -18.58 -27.49
N PHE A 2 -8.81 -18.07 -27.47
CA PHE A 2 -8.54 -16.69 -27.05
C PHE A 2 -8.84 -15.78 -28.25
N GLY A 3 -10.13 -15.51 -28.47
CA GLY A 3 -10.57 -14.53 -29.46
C GLY A 3 -9.91 -13.20 -29.18
N ARG A 4 -9.47 -12.49 -30.22
CA ARG A 4 -8.83 -11.17 -30.13
C ARG A 4 -9.69 -10.28 -29.22
N LEU A 5 -9.15 -9.95 -28.04
CA LEU A 5 -9.78 -9.00 -27.13
C LEU A 5 -9.95 -7.69 -27.89
N THR A 6 -11.19 -7.25 -28.00
CA THR A 6 -11.50 -6.01 -28.71
C THR A 6 -10.92 -4.83 -27.91
N LEU A 7 -10.49 -3.77 -28.61
CA LEU A 7 -9.95 -2.54 -28.00
C LEU A 7 -10.76 -2.03 -26.78
N PRO A 8 -12.11 -2.02 -26.83
CA PRO A 8 -12.93 -1.63 -25.67
C PRO A 8 -12.77 -2.56 -24.46
N GLN A 9 -12.63 -3.86 -24.68
CA GLN A 9 -12.44 -4.83 -23.60
C GLN A 9 -11.07 -4.68 -22.93
N LEU A 10 -10.03 -4.34 -23.69
CA LEU A 10 -8.70 -4.05 -23.15
C LEU A 10 -8.71 -2.79 -22.30
N LEU A 11 -9.37 -1.73 -22.77
CA LEU A 11 -9.52 -0.49 -22.01
C LEU A 11 -10.30 -0.72 -20.72
N PHE A 12 -11.41 -1.45 -20.79
CA PHE A 12 -12.23 -1.77 -19.62
C PHE A 12 -11.45 -2.60 -18.59
N ALA A 13 -10.74 -3.65 -19.02
CA ALA A 13 -9.90 -4.45 -18.13
C ALA A 13 -8.77 -3.63 -17.50
N SER A 14 -8.16 -2.71 -18.26
CA SER A 14 -7.12 -1.81 -17.76
C SER A 14 -7.66 -0.85 -16.70
N ILE A 15 -8.81 -0.23 -16.96
CA ILE A 15 -9.46 0.69 -16.01
C ILE A 15 -9.89 -0.08 -14.75
N LEU A 16 -10.48 -1.27 -14.88
CA LEU A 16 -10.86 -2.08 -13.73
C LEU A 16 -9.64 -2.55 -12.92
N GLY A 17 -8.54 -2.92 -13.58
CA GLY A 17 -7.31 -3.30 -12.89
C GLY A 17 -6.71 -2.15 -12.10
N ILE A 18 -6.63 -0.96 -12.70
CA ILE A 18 -6.10 0.25 -12.05
C ILE A 18 -7.06 0.72 -10.94
N ALA A 19 -8.35 0.83 -11.23
CA ALA A 19 -9.35 1.29 -10.27
C ALA A 19 -9.47 0.31 -9.11
N GLY A 20 -9.54 -1.00 -9.37
CA GLY A 20 -9.55 -2.03 -8.32
C GLY A 20 -8.25 -2.06 -7.51
N GLY A 21 -7.11 -1.92 -8.19
CA GLY A 21 -5.80 -1.78 -7.55
C GLY A 21 -5.75 -0.58 -6.61
N ILE A 22 -6.13 0.61 -7.06
CA ILE A 22 -6.14 1.83 -6.24
C ILE A 22 -7.17 1.73 -5.12
N TYR A 23 -8.38 1.24 -5.39
CA TYR A 23 -9.45 1.21 -4.39
C TYR A 23 -9.21 0.19 -3.27
N ILE A 24 -8.50 -0.91 -3.56
CA ILE A 24 -8.08 -1.88 -2.54
C ILE A 24 -6.77 -1.44 -1.88
N TYR A 25 -5.82 -0.92 -2.65
CA TYR A 25 -4.51 -0.53 -2.14
C TYR A 25 -4.57 0.70 -1.24
N GLN A 26 -5.36 1.71 -1.59
CA GLN A 26 -5.44 2.97 -0.83
C GLN A 26 -5.82 2.78 0.65
N PRO A 27 -6.92 2.09 1.01
CA PRO A 27 -7.29 1.92 2.42
C PRO A 27 -6.30 1.05 3.20
N ILE A 28 -5.76 -0.02 2.57
CA ILE A 28 -4.78 -0.90 3.22
C ILE A 28 -3.44 -0.17 3.42
N PHE A 29 -3.01 0.60 2.42
CA PHE A 29 -1.77 1.36 2.47
C PHE A 29 -1.84 2.50 3.48
N GLU A 30 -3.00 3.16 3.63
CA GLU A 30 -3.15 4.23 4.61
C GLU A 30 -3.00 3.72 6.04
N GLN A 31 -3.62 2.59 6.36
CA GLN A 31 -3.45 1.93 7.64
C GLN A 31 -2.00 1.47 7.83
N TYR A 32 -1.41 0.81 6.85
CA TYR A 32 -0.02 0.35 6.89
C TYR A 32 0.99 1.51 7.06
N SER A 33 0.73 2.65 6.42
CA SER A 33 1.55 3.86 6.53
C SER A 33 1.48 4.47 7.93
N ARG A 34 0.29 4.47 8.56
CA ARG A 34 0.14 4.87 9.97
C ARG A 34 0.87 3.92 10.91
N GLU A 35 0.67 2.62 10.75
CA GLU A 35 1.31 1.60 11.59
C GLU A 35 2.84 1.66 11.49
N GLN A 36 3.39 1.86 10.29
CA GLN A 36 4.84 2.03 10.13
C GLN A 36 5.38 3.30 10.79
N LYS A 37 4.64 4.42 10.77
CA LYS A 37 5.05 5.63 11.47
C LYS A 37 5.10 5.40 12.98
N GLU A 38 4.08 4.75 13.52
CA GLU A 38 4.02 4.42 14.94
C GLU A 38 5.14 3.44 15.35
N LEU A 39 5.43 2.43 14.51
CA LEU A 39 6.51 1.49 14.74
C LEU A 39 7.88 2.19 14.72
N LYS A 40 8.12 3.07 13.74
CA LYS A 40 9.36 3.86 13.65
C LYS A 40 9.53 4.78 14.84
N GLU A 41 8.45 5.38 15.33
CA GLU A 41 8.49 6.21 16.53
C GLU A 41 8.86 5.36 17.75
N LYS A 42 8.17 4.23 17.98
CA LYS A 42 8.46 3.31 19.08
C LYS A 42 9.91 2.82 19.08
N VAL A 43 10.46 2.48 17.91
CA VAL A 43 11.87 2.09 17.77
C VAL A 43 12.81 3.23 18.14
N LYS A 44 12.52 4.46 17.70
CA LYS A 44 13.31 5.64 18.05
C LYS A 44 13.29 5.92 19.56
N TRP A 45 12.12 5.87 20.18
CA TRP A 45 11.97 6.01 21.65
C TRP A 45 12.72 4.91 22.41
N ALA A 46 12.70 3.67 21.91
CA ALA A 46 13.43 2.56 22.51
C ALA A 46 14.96 2.74 22.44
N GLN A 47 15.47 3.26 21.31
CA GLN A 47 16.89 3.62 21.18
C GLN A 47 17.28 4.78 22.10
N GLU A 48 16.51 5.87 22.14
CA GLU A 48 16.77 7.02 23.02
C GLU A 48 16.71 6.61 24.51
N SER A 49 15.84 5.65 24.86
CA SER A 49 15.74 5.11 26.23
C SER A 49 16.90 4.18 26.61
N GLN A 50 17.54 3.52 25.63
CA GLN A 50 18.77 2.75 25.88
C GLN A 50 20.00 3.66 25.97
N GLU A 51 20.08 4.69 25.12
CA GLU A 51 21.20 5.64 25.14
C GLU A 51 21.26 6.45 26.45
N LYS A 52 20.10 6.79 27.04
CA LYS A 52 20.03 7.45 28.35
C LYS A 52 20.26 6.52 29.56
N LYS A 53 20.38 5.21 29.35
CA LYS A 53 20.66 4.21 30.40
C LYS A 53 22.12 3.74 30.43
N SER A 54 22.95 4.19 29.48
CA SER A 54 24.41 4.01 29.51
C SER A 54 25.11 5.24 30.06
#